data_AF-A0A975GQD6-F1
#
_entry.id   AF-A0A975GQD6-F1
#
_cell.length_a   1.000
_cell.length_b   1.000
_cell.length_c   1.000
_cell.angle_alpha   90.00
_cell.angle_beta   90.00
_cell.angle_gamma   90.00
#
_symmetry.space_group_name_H-M   'P 1'
#
loop_
_entity.id
_entity.type
_entity.pdbx_description
1 polymer ?
#
loop_
_entity_poly.entity_id
_entity_poly.type
_entity_poly.pdbx_seq_one_letter_code
_entity_poly.pdbx_strand_id
1 'polypeptide(L)' 'MQQWFRKKTAARYCDISPKTLQKWFEAGLPHFRVGRVVLVKKSDLDEFIERNPVRKHEIDTVIDDVMKNDN' A
#
# COMPACT_ATOMS: atom_id res chain seq x y z
N MET A 1 11.13 5.07 20.53
CA MET A 1 10.87 5.06 19.06
C MET A 1 9.70 5.99 18.76
N GLN A 2 9.74 6.74 17.65
CA GLN A 2 8.62 7.60 17.26
C GLN A 2 7.43 6.75 16.78
N GLN A 3 6.26 6.91 17.38
CA GLN A 3 5.05 6.16 17.02
C GLN A 3 4.27 6.80 15.87
N TRP A 4 4.54 8.07 15.57
CA TRP A 4 3.80 8.88 14.61
C TRP A 4 4.73 9.47 13.56
N PHE A 5 4.38 9.31 12.30
CA PHE A 5 5.12 9.82 11.17
C PHE A 5 4.33 10.89 10.42
N ARG A 6 4.99 11.99 10.06
CA ARG A 6 4.47 12.88 9.02
C ARG A 6 4.55 12.17 7.67
N LYS A 7 3.72 12.60 6.70
CA LYS A 7 3.71 12.06 5.33
C LYS A 7 5.12 11.85 4.73
N LYS A 8 6.02 12.83 4.84
CA LYS A 8 7.41 12.71 4.32
C LYS A 8 8.22 11.64 5.05
N THR A 9 8.05 11.51 6.37
CA THR A 9 8.76 10.52 7.19
C THR A 9 8.23 9.11 6.92
N ALA A 10 6.92 8.95 6.81
CA ALA A 10 6.29 7.66 6.48
C ALA A 10 6.73 7.18 5.08
N ALA A 11 6.78 8.09 4.10
CA ALA A 11 7.24 7.75 2.75
C ALA A 11 8.70 7.28 2.76
N ARG A 12 9.57 7.96 3.51
CA ARG A 12 10.96 7.55 3.69
C ARG A 12 11.10 6.21 4.42
N TYR A 13 10.29 5.99 5.45
CA TYR A 13 10.31 4.75 6.23
C TYR A 13 10.03 3.52 5.36
N CYS A 14 9.10 3.64 4.40
CA CYS A 14 8.79 2.57 3.44
C CYS A 14 9.63 2.62 2.15
N ASP A 15 10.60 3.54 2.04
CA ASP A 15 11.38 3.80 0.82
C ASP A 15 10.52 4.03 -0.46
N ILE A 16 9.46 4.84 -0.33
CA ILE A 16 8.55 5.20 -1.42
C ILE A 16 8.45 6.70 -1.63
N SER A 17 7.91 7.11 -2.79
CA SER A 17 7.60 8.51 -3.04
C SER A 17 6.41 9.01 -2.19
N PRO A 18 6.36 10.30 -1.84
CA PRO A 18 5.18 10.89 -1.17
C PRO A 18 3.88 10.79 -1.99
N LYS A 19 3.99 10.64 -3.32
CA LYS A 19 2.86 10.42 -4.22
C LYS A 19 2.33 8.99 -4.10
N THR A 20 3.22 8.01 -3.95
CA THR A 20 2.83 6.61 -3.67
C THR A 20 2.11 6.52 -2.33
N LEU A 21 2.66 7.15 -1.28
CA LEU A 21 2.00 7.18 0.03
C LEU A 21 0.63 7.89 -0.03
N GLN A 22 0.48 8.90 -0.89
CA GLN A 22 -0.83 9.52 -1.13
C GLN A 22 -1.86 8.52 -1.68
N LYS A 23 -1.45 7.69 -2.64
CA LYS A 23 -2.31 6.61 -3.15
C LYS A 23 -2.68 5.60 -2.07
N TRP A 24 -1.80 5.34 -1.10
CA TRP A 24 -2.11 4.46 0.02
C TRP A 24 -3.18 5.07 0.94
N PHE A 25 -3.16 6.39 1.17
CA PHE A 25 -4.26 7.07 1.87
C PHE A 25 -5.59 6.93 1.13
N GLU A 26 -5.56 7.06 -0.20
CA GLU A 26 -6.73 6.85 -1.06
C GLU A 26 -7.21 5.39 -1.04
N ALA A 27 -6.28 4.44 -0.88
CA ALA A 27 -6.55 3.01 -0.74
C ALA A 27 -6.93 2.58 0.70
N GLY A 28 -7.09 3.53 1.64
CA GLY A 28 -7.60 3.25 2.98
C GLY A 28 -6.57 3.10 4.10
N LEU A 29 -5.30 3.49 3.88
CA LEU A 29 -4.32 3.59 4.96
C LEU A 29 -4.80 4.60 6.04
N PRO A 30 -4.95 4.17 7.31
CA PRO A 30 -5.35 5.07 8.39
C PRO A 30 -4.40 6.25 8.55
N HIS A 31 -4.97 7.45 8.63
CA HIS A 31 -4.21 8.68 8.81
C HIS A 31 -5.05 9.72 9.55
N PHE A 32 -4.36 10.61 10.25
CA PHE A 32 -4.97 11.62 11.10
C PHE A 32 -4.56 13.00 10.60
N ARG A 33 -5.55 13.87 10.42
CA ARG A 33 -5.30 15.26 10.05
C ARG A 33 -5.44 16.15 11.28
N VAL A 34 -4.32 16.70 11.72
CA VAL A 34 -4.26 17.66 12.84
C VAL A 34 -3.88 19.02 12.25
N GLY A 35 -4.90 19.85 12.01
CA GLY A 35 -4.77 21.12 11.30
C GLY A 35 -4.28 20.93 9.86
N ARG A 36 -3.06 21.40 9.56
CA ARG A 36 -2.42 21.29 8.23
C ARG A 36 -1.49 20.07 8.10
N VAL A 37 -1.30 19.31 9.17
CA VAL A 37 -0.35 18.18 9.21
C VAL A 37 -1.12 16.86 9.12
N VAL A 38 -0.62 15.96 8.28
CA VAL A 38 -1.07 14.56 8.22
C VAL A 38 -0.08 13.69 8.99
N LEU A 39 -0.60 12.91 9.94
CA LEU A 39 0.13 11.95 10.76
C LEU A 39 -0.36 10.53 10.46
N VAL A 40 0.57 9.59 10.47
CA VAL A 40 0.34 8.16 10.28
C VAL A 40 0.99 7.44 11.45
N LYS A 41 0.28 6.53 12.09
CA LYS A 41 0.85 5.70 13.13
C LYS A 41 1.72 4.63 12.49
N LYS A 42 2.90 4.36 13.05
CA LYS A 42 3.80 3.32 12.51
C LYS A 42 3.11 1.96 12.40
N SER A 43 2.34 1.56 13.43
CA SER A 43 1.64 0.28 13.46
C SER A 43 0.68 0.12 12.28
N ASP A 44 -0.06 1.18 11.96
CA ASP A 44 -1.11 1.12 10.93
C ASP A 44 -0.47 1.07 9.54
N LEU A 45 0.72 1.66 9.39
CA LEU A 45 1.53 1.59 8.18
C LEU A 45 2.10 0.19 7.95
N ASP A 46 2.66 -0.42 9.01
CA ASP A 46 3.17 -1.80 8.96
C ASP A 46 2.02 -2.78 8.64
N GLU A 47 0.89 -2.65 9.33
CA GLU A 47 -0.30 -3.49 9.13
C GLU A 47 -0.88 -3.32 7.71
N PHE A 48 -0.89 -2.11 7.17
CA PHE A 48 -1.35 -1.88 5.79
C PHE A 48 -0.49 -2.63 4.77
N ILE A 49 0.84 -2.67 4.97
CA ILE A 49 1.75 -3.40 4.08
C ILE A 49 1.50 -4.90 4.18
N GLU A 50 1.38 -5.42 5.40
CA GLU A 50 1.15 -6.85 5.67
C GLU A 50 -0.19 -7.35 5.10
N ARG A 51 -1.21 -6.49 5.03
CA ARG A 51 -2.53 -6.79 4.45
C ARG A 51 -2.55 -6.82 2.93
N ASN A 52 -1.54 -6.28 2.25
CA ASN A 52 -1.46 -6.23 0.78
C ASN A 52 -0.34 -7.11 0.20
N PRO A 53 -0.27 -8.42 0.53
CA PRO A 53 0.71 -9.29 -0.10
C PRO A 53 0.29 -9.55 -1.56
N VAL A 54 1.17 -9.27 -2.51
CA VAL A 54 1.01 -9.79 -3.88
C VAL A 54 1.19 -11.30 -3.80
N ARG A 55 0.08 -12.05 -3.80
CA ARG A 55 0.13 -13.50 -3.98
C ARG A 55 0.37 -13.75 -5.46
N LYS A 56 1.49 -14.40 -5.76
CA LYS A 56 1.93 -14.77 -7.11
C LYS A 56 0.96 -15.81 -7.71
N HIS A 57 -0.22 -15.41 -8.18
CA HIS A 57 -1.10 -16.25 -9.01
C HIS A 57 -2.23 -15.48 -9.73
N GLU A 58 -1.94 -14.33 -10.35
CA GLU A 58 -2.90 -13.66 -11.27
C GLU A 58 -2.45 -13.70 -12.74
N ILE A 59 -1.35 -14.40 -13.06
CA ILE A 59 -0.83 -14.48 -14.44
C ILE A 59 -1.29 -15.78 -15.14
N ASP A 60 -1.62 -16.84 -14.40
CA ASP A 60 -1.92 -18.14 -15.02
C ASP A 60 -3.35 -18.27 -15.55
N THR A 61 -4.30 -17.44 -15.10
CA THR A 61 -5.73 -17.59 -15.45
C THR A 61 -6.08 -17.11 -16.88
N VAL A 62 -5.22 -16.34 -17.55
CA VAL A 62 -5.48 -15.87 -18.93
C VAL A 62 -5.01 -16.87 -19.98
N ILE A 63 -4.12 -17.81 -19.61
CA ILE A 63 -3.53 -18.75 -20.58
C ILE A 63 -4.47 -19.95 -20.81
N ASP A 64 -5.20 -20.40 -19.80
CA ASP A 64 -6.07 -21.58 -19.89
C ASP A 64 -7.31 -21.38 -20.79
N ASP A 65 -7.82 -20.15 -20.91
CA ASP A 65 -8.98 -19.84 -21.78
C ASP A 65 -8.62 -19.77 -23.27
N VAL A 66 -7.34 -19.50 -23.59
CA VAL A 66 -6.86 -19.50 -24.98
C VAL A 66 -6.56 -20.92 -25.45
N MET A 67 -6.08 -21.81 -24.57
CA MET A 67 -5.69 -23.17 -24.96
C MET A 67 -6.85 -24.15 -25.13
N LYS A 68 -8.09 -23.80 -24.71
CA LYS A 68 -9.27 -24.68 -24.84
C LYS A 68 -10.07 -24.51 -26.14
N ASN A 69 -9.74 -23.53 -26.99
CA ASN A 69 -10.47 -23.28 -28.23
C ASN A 69 -9.81 -23.86 -29.50
N ASP A 70 -8.66 -24.54 -29.37
CA ASP A 70 -7.91 -25.12 -30.48
C ASP A 70 -7.87 -26.68 -30.45
N ASN A 71 -8.87 -27.35 -29.86
CA ASN A 71 -9.03 -28.80 -29.97
C ASN A 71 -10.47 -29.25 -30.26
#